data_AF-A0A0J6SLQ9-F1
#
_entry.id   AF-A0A0J6SLQ9-F1
#
_cell.length_a   1.000
_cell.length_b   1.000
_cell.length_c   1.000
_cell.angle_alpha   90.00
_cell.angle_beta   90.00
_cell.angle_gamma   90.00
#
_symmetry.space_group_name_H-M   'P 1'
#
loop_
_entity.id
_entity.type
_entity.pdbx_description
1 polymer ?
#
loop_
_entity_poly.entity_id
_entity_poly.type
_entity_poly.pdbx_seq_one_letter_code
_entity_poly.pdbx_strand_id
1 'polypeptide(L)'
;MADGGQSFTDAITNAALFARLNTIEYLDWLSARNKTVNEALPQFLHEFTHHWCFDSIVGNAIAMVRMRAQRCALVDAGAHGPQILGDVVRARAAEIVLRPLAEGLALFAEFDIVPGRGRILSRTSMAAMICFGVPIPEGKHGSHTAAELSLMVLLQGTRLRPDFLKRKTGVYAMPYEYEHGYLSGYLAVKALWSVLAARVAALGDKDGFLAFLRSWIYDDPVLAMAIVSEDADHPSRPIRTIGQRVYDRFACLINAPDLVAIVDQWMAAVEAGAPVHASLGSSQVEIDRASEAIFRLISRDVRDTGPLGQLAEHAWTTQAERKYCVLGSLESVVICREGKFHIESADATFERGELPMPDGRFEGEVYIVMPSRLNCLLICLAATDGEVYLLTSYGNTSDLEPSELTGHILNRKNNEAIHALLAKALKQMRSVGEATAIVTKNRTMLCDQIYARLATLHTKEAHIAGALDLLRKKGLLSVVDSDHALLRAVAAVGLANTSGSDSVSLMFFSKSLGLEDGLMEAAIRTASERHGMRLLLPGTRYGGATALV
;
A
#
# COMPACT_ATOMS: atom_id res chain seq x y z
N MET A 1 -10.15 11.87 12.31
CA MET A 1 -9.21 12.21 11.23
C MET A 1 -7.86 12.53 11.87
N ALA A 2 -6.75 12.34 11.17
CA ALA A 2 -5.41 12.48 11.75
C ALA A 2 -5.07 13.96 12.02
N ASP A 3 -4.86 14.32 13.29
CA ASP A 3 -4.43 15.64 13.76
C ASP A 3 -2.96 16.00 13.41
N GLY A 4 -2.35 15.38 12.38
CA GLY A 4 -0.89 15.19 12.37
C GLY A 4 -0.12 15.42 11.07
N GLY A 5 -0.72 15.89 9.97
CA GLY A 5 0.02 16.10 8.71
C GLY A 5 0.75 14.84 8.18
N GLN A 6 0.29 13.66 8.59
CA GLN A 6 0.81 12.37 8.13
C GLN A 6 -0.11 11.82 7.05
N SER A 7 0.50 11.18 6.06
CA SER A 7 -0.27 10.37 5.13
C SER A 7 -0.80 9.11 5.79
N PHE A 8 -1.94 8.67 5.30
CA PHE A 8 -2.50 7.38 5.64
C PHE A 8 -3.50 6.97 4.56
N THR A 9 -3.77 5.66 4.53
CA THR A 9 -4.87 5.08 3.75
C THR A 9 -5.86 4.44 4.72
N ASP A 10 -7.12 4.88 4.70
CA ASP A 10 -8.15 4.32 5.57
C ASP A 10 -8.59 2.94 5.06
N ALA A 11 -8.41 1.89 5.87
CA ALA A 11 -8.79 0.54 5.50
C ALA A 11 -10.30 0.33 5.29
N ILE A 12 -11.17 1.22 5.78
CA ILE A 12 -12.64 1.14 5.58
C ILE A 12 -13.07 1.77 4.26
N THR A 13 -12.68 3.01 3.98
CA THR A 13 -13.08 3.71 2.75
C THR A 13 -12.12 3.48 1.58
N ASN A 14 -10.93 2.96 1.86
CA ASN A 14 -9.78 2.92 0.97
C ASN A 14 -9.30 4.31 0.46
N ALA A 15 -9.75 5.38 1.13
CA ALA A 15 -9.31 6.73 0.82
C ALA A 15 -7.85 6.91 1.29
N ALA A 16 -6.99 7.34 0.38
CA ALA A 16 -5.62 7.74 0.67
C ALA A 16 -5.56 9.26 0.87
N LEU A 17 -4.83 9.69 1.89
CA LEU A 17 -4.48 11.09 2.13
C LEU A 17 -2.99 11.28 1.89
N PHE A 18 -2.62 12.22 1.02
CA PHE A 18 -1.23 12.53 0.68
C PHE A 18 -0.79 13.85 1.34
N ALA A 19 -0.30 13.81 2.57
CA ALA A 19 -0.12 15.02 3.38
C ALA A 19 0.91 16.02 2.84
N ARG A 20 1.82 15.61 1.95
CA ARG A 20 2.79 16.50 1.28
C ARG A 20 2.46 16.76 -0.18
N LEU A 21 1.31 16.31 -0.68
CA LEU A 21 0.87 16.65 -2.02
C LEU A 21 0.19 18.02 -1.98
N ASN A 22 0.91 19.05 -2.40
CA ASN A 22 0.29 20.33 -2.71
C ASN A 22 -0.47 20.19 -4.03
N THR A 23 -1.81 20.15 -3.98
CA THR A 23 -2.69 19.97 -5.16
C THR A 23 -2.43 21.04 -6.23
N ILE A 24 -2.20 22.29 -5.83
CA ILE A 24 -1.89 23.43 -6.72
C ILE A 24 -0.59 23.17 -7.48
N GLU A 25 0.50 22.90 -6.75
CA GLU A 25 1.80 22.62 -7.36
C GLU A 25 1.76 21.36 -8.22
N TYR A 26 0.98 20.36 -7.82
CA TYR A 26 0.83 19.13 -8.58
C TYR A 26 0.04 19.35 -9.87
N LEU A 27 -1.05 20.14 -9.86
CA LEU A 27 -1.78 20.50 -11.07
C LEU A 27 -0.90 21.27 -12.04
N ASP A 28 -0.11 22.23 -11.56
CA ASP A 28 0.87 22.97 -12.37
C ASP A 28 1.96 22.04 -12.92
N TRP A 29 2.53 21.18 -12.08
CA TRP A 29 3.50 20.18 -12.53
C TRP A 29 2.92 19.26 -13.60
N LEU A 30 1.67 18.82 -13.43
CA LEU A 30 1.01 17.90 -14.34
C LEU A 30 0.75 18.57 -15.71
N SER A 31 0.66 19.90 -15.77
CA SER A 31 0.36 20.64 -17.01
C SER A 31 1.60 20.72 -17.88
N ALA A 32 2.73 21.03 -17.25
CA ALA A 32 3.98 21.27 -17.95
C ALA A 32 4.87 20.02 -18.03
N ARG A 33 4.72 19.08 -17.07
CA ARG A 33 5.54 17.88 -16.86
C ARG A 33 7.05 18.15 -16.94
N ASN A 34 7.47 19.40 -16.66
CA ASN A 34 8.81 19.92 -16.95
C ASN A 34 9.66 20.15 -15.68
N LYS A 35 9.08 20.09 -14.47
CA LYS A 35 9.84 20.29 -13.22
C LYS A 35 10.44 18.99 -12.70
N THR A 36 11.57 19.15 -11.99
CA THR A 36 12.30 18.10 -11.27
C THR A 36 11.42 17.30 -10.30
N VAL A 37 11.87 16.09 -9.98
CA VAL A 37 11.30 15.10 -9.06
C VAL A 37 10.32 15.68 -8.01
N ASN A 38 9.05 15.28 -8.12
CA ASN A 38 8.00 15.64 -7.19
C ASN A 38 8.24 15.04 -5.79
N GLU A 39 8.23 15.87 -4.76
CA GLU A 39 8.49 15.45 -3.37
C GLU A 39 7.43 14.50 -2.80
N ALA A 40 6.25 14.45 -3.42
CA ALA A 40 5.15 13.59 -3.02
C ALA A 40 5.33 12.15 -3.51
N LEU A 41 6.22 11.87 -4.48
CA LEU A 41 6.36 10.52 -5.04
C LEU A 41 6.64 9.43 -3.98
N PRO A 42 7.58 9.61 -3.02
CA PRO A 42 7.79 8.64 -1.92
C PRO A 42 6.51 8.28 -1.18
N GLN A 43 5.77 9.31 -0.77
CA GLN A 43 4.55 9.17 0.00
C GLN A 43 3.44 8.57 -0.86
N PHE A 44 3.41 8.92 -2.15
CA PHE A 44 2.52 8.33 -3.11
C PHE A 44 2.75 6.82 -3.26
N LEU A 45 3.99 6.39 -3.49
CA LEU A 45 4.33 4.98 -3.60
C LEU A 45 3.90 4.21 -2.34
N HIS A 46 4.14 4.80 -1.17
CA HIS A 46 3.78 4.23 0.12
C HIS A 46 2.26 4.06 0.27
N GLU A 47 1.50 5.14 0.17
CA GLU A 47 0.05 5.10 0.39
C GLU A 47 -0.69 4.40 -0.74
N PHE A 48 -0.25 4.54 -1.98
CA PHE A 48 -0.88 3.82 -3.08
C PHE A 48 -0.66 2.31 -2.94
N THR A 49 0.45 1.86 -2.36
CA THR A 49 0.63 0.43 -2.02
C THR A 49 -0.38 -0.03 -0.96
N HIS A 50 -0.65 0.78 0.06
CA HIS A 50 -1.72 0.50 1.03
C HIS A 50 -3.09 0.45 0.34
N HIS A 51 -3.40 1.45 -0.49
CA HIS A 51 -4.63 1.51 -1.27
C HIS A 51 -4.80 0.25 -2.13
N TRP A 52 -3.73 -0.19 -2.77
CA TRP A 52 -3.72 -1.42 -3.56
C TRP A 52 -3.89 -2.66 -2.68
N CYS A 53 -3.26 -2.75 -1.52
CA CYS A 53 -3.47 -3.86 -0.59
C CYS A 53 -4.92 -3.94 -0.11
N PHE A 54 -5.56 -2.79 0.16
CA PHE A 54 -6.95 -2.74 0.62
C PHE A 54 -7.99 -2.88 -0.52
N ASP A 55 -7.62 -2.62 -1.78
CA ASP A 55 -8.41 -2.98 -2.98
C ASP A 55 -8.24 -4.47 -3.34
N SER A 56 -8.54 -5.35 -2.38
CA SER A 56 -8.40 -6.80 -2.51
C SER A 56 -9.56 -7.53 -1.84
N ILE A 57 -9.71 -8.84 -2.08
CA ILE A 57 -10.76 -9.63 -1.40
C ILE A 57 -10.58 -9.64 0.13
N VAL A 58 -9.33 -9.70 0.61
CA VAL A 58 -9.00 -9.62 2.04
C VAL A 58 -9.26 -8.20 2.57
N GLY A 59 -8.85 -7.16 1.85
CA GLY A 59 -9.13 -5.77 2.23
C GLY A 59 -10.62 -5.49 2.34
N ASN A 60 -11.41 -5.99 1.38
CA ASN A 60 -12.87 -5.89 1.37
C ASN A 60 -13.51 -6.66 2.53
N ALA A 61 -13.02 -7.85 2.86
CA ALA A 61 -13.48 -8.59 4.04
C ALA A 61 -13.29 -7.78 5.34
N ILE A 62 -12.11 -7.19 5.53
CA ILE A 62 -11.81 -6.35 6.72
C ILE A 62 -12.76 -5.15 6.76
N ALA A 63 -12.88 -4.43 5.65
CA ALA A 63 -13.72 -3.25 5.55
C ALA A 63 -15.18 -3.58 5.87
N MET A 64 -15.70 -4.66 5.30
CA MET A 64 -17.11 -5.01 5.44
C MET A 64 -17.49 -5.44 6.85
N VAL A 65 -16.62 -6.19 7.52
CA VAL A 65 -16.79 -6.54 8.94
C VAL A 65 -16.78 -5.28 9.80
N ARG A 66 -15.89 -4.30 9.51
CA ARG A 66 -15.86 -3.03 10.24
C ARG A 66 -17.09 -2.17 10.02
N MET A 67 -17.52 -2.02 8.77
CA MET A 67 -18.71 -1.23 8.45
C MET A 67 -19.92 -1.82 9.16
N ARG A 68 -20.08 -3.16 9.18
CA ARG A 68 -21.18 -3.80 9.90
C ARG A 68 -21.15 -3.48 11.40
N ALA A 69 -19.99 -3.62 12.05
CA ALA A 69 -19.84 -3.25 13.46
C ALA A 69 -20.26 -1.79 13.73
N GLN A 70 -19.85 -0.87 12.85
CA GLN A 70 -20.19 0.55 12.98
C GLN A 70 -21.69 0.81 12.83
N ARG A 71 -22.35 0.20 11.85
CA ARG A 71 -23.80 0.35 11.64
C ARG A 71 -24.60 -0.20 12.82
N CYS A 72 -24.28 -1.41 13.27
CA CYS A 72 -24.92 -2.03 14.42
C CYS A 72 -24.74 -1.18 15.70
N ALA A 73 -23.55 -0.60 15.90
CA ALA A 73 -23.29 0.28 17.04
C ALA A 73 -24.13 1.57 17.02
N LEU A 74 -24.45 2.09 15.83
CA LEU A 74 -25.24 3.31 15.69
C LEU A 74 -26.76 3.05 15.86
N VAL A 75 -27.28 1.91 15.40
CA VAL A 75 -28.73 1.62 15.38
C VAL A 75 -29.23 1.02 16.70
N ASP A 76 -28.64 -0.08 17.17
CA ASP A 76 -29.05 -0.75 18.41
C ASP A 76 -27.86 -1.49 19.07
N ALA A 77 -27.04 -0.69 19.75
CA ALA A 77 -25.90 -1.14 20.53
C ALA A 77 -26.22 -2.29 21.52
N GLY A 78 -27.43 -2.31 22.08
CA GLY A 78 -27.85 -3.28 23.09
C GLY A 78 -28.11 -4.66 22.47
N ALA A 79 -28.95 -4.70 21.43
CA ALA A 79 -29.31 -5.95 20.76
C ALA A 79 -28.11 -6.57 20.02
N HIS A 80 -27.21 -5.75 19.46
CA HIS A 80 -26.10 -6.21 18.63
C HIS A 80 -24.76 -6.37 19.37
N GLY A 81 -24.72 -6.21 20.70
CA GLY A 81 -23.47 -6.22 21.48
C GLY A 81 -22.51 -7.38 21.15
N PRO A 82 -22.96 -8.66 21.16
CA PRO A 82 -22.12 -9.81 20.82
C PRO A 82 -21.61 -9.80 19.37
N GLN A 83 -22.44 -9.37 18.42
CA GLN A 83 -22.08 -9.26 17.00
C GLN A 83 -21.01 -8.18 16.80
N ILE A 84 -21.20 -7.00 17.41
CA ILE A 84 -20.24 -5.89 17.37
C ILE A 84 -18.90 -6.35 17.96
N LEU A 85 -18.92 -7.05 19.11
CA LEU A 85 -17.70 -7.61 19.71
C LEU A 85 -16.98 -8.55 18.73
N GLY A 86 -17.70 -9.51 18.15
CA GLY A 86 -17.15 -10.46 17.19
C GLY A 86 -16.55 -9.80 15.94
N ASP A 87 -17.26 -8.83 15.36
CA ASP A 87 -16.80 -8.08 14.19
C ASP A 87 -15.54 -7.26 14.50
N VAL A 88 -15.53 -6.52 15.61
CA VAL A 88 -14.37 -5.72 16.00
C VAL A 88 -13.17 -6.62 16.26
N VAL A 89 -13.35 -7.77 16.91
CA VAL A 89 -12.25 -8.73 17.14
C VAL A 89 -11.70 -9.26 15.82
N ARG A 90 -12.55 -9.68 14.87
CA ARG A 90 -12.11 -10.18 13.55
C ARG A 90 -11.35 -9.14 12.75
N ALA A 91 -11.91 -7.94 12.61
CA ALA A 91 -11.27 -6.85 11.90
C ALA A 91 -9.94 -6.44 12.54
N ARG A 92 -9.91 -6.26 13.87
CA ARG A 92 -8.67 -5.89 14.59
C ARG A 92 -7.62 -6.99 14.54
N ALA A 93 -8.00 -8.26 14.59
CA ALA A 93 -7.08 -9.36 14.44
C ALA A 93 -6.42 -9.34 13.06
N ALA A 94 -7.22 -9.18 12.00
CA ALA A 94 -6.72 -9.06 10.63
C ALA A 94 -5.78 -7.85 10.47
N GLU A 95 -6.17 -6.69 10.98
CA GLU A 95 -5.32 -5.48 10.96
C GLU A 95 -3.99 -5.71 11.69
N ILE A 96 -4.01 -6.27 12.89
CA ILE A 96 -2.79 -6.49 13.66
C ILE A 96 -1.86 -7.49 12.97
N VAL A 97 -2.42 -8.56 12.42
CA VAL A 97 -1.63 -9.58 11.73
C VAL A 97 -1.12 -9.06 10.39
N LEU A 98 -1.90 -8.29 9.62
CA LEU A 98 -1.53 -7.85 8.27
C LEU A 98 -0.81 -6.50 8.22
N ARG A 99 -0.90 -5.66 9.26
CA ARG A 99 -0.28 -4.32 9.27
C ARG A 99 1.23 -4.36 9.02
N PRO A 100 2.04 -5.19 9.71
CA PRO A 100 3.47 -5.22 9.39
C PRO A 100 3.72 -5.61 7.93
N LEU A 101 2.97 -6.56 7.35
CA LEU A 101 3.11 -6.86 5.93
C LEU A 101 2.73 -5.66 5.04
N ALA A 102 1.60 -4.99 5.29
CA ALA A 102 1.16 -3.81 4.54
C ALA A 102 2.23 -2.71 4.54
N GLU A 103 2.75 -2.36 5.73
CA GLU A 103 3.83 -1.39 5.88
C GLU A 103 5.12 -1.86 5.23
N GLY A 104 5.45 -3.14 5.34
CA GLY A 104 6.62 -3.73 4.70
C GLY A 104 6.57 -3.64 3.17
N LEU A 105 5.41 -3.92 2.58
CA LEU A 105 5.17 -3.79 1.14
C LEU A 105 5.24 -2.32 0.72
N ALA A 106 4.63 -1.41 1.48
CA ALA A 106 4.65 0.02 1.21
C ALA A 106 6.07 0.63 1.30
N LEU A 107 6.86 0.24 2.30
CA LEU A 107 8.26 0.65 2.43
C LEU A 107 9.15 0.00 1.36
N PHE A 108 8.84 -1.22 0.92
CA PHE A 108 9.52 -1.86 -0.20
C PHE A 108 9.19 -1.15 -1.52
N ALA A 109 7.93 -0.76 -1.74
CA ALA A 109 7.54 0.09 -2.87
C ALA A 109 8.28 1.43 -2.84
N GLU A 110 8.33 2.07 -1.69
CA GLU A 110 9.01 3.35 -1.52
C GLU A 110 10.53 3.22 -1.81
N PHE A 111 11.21 2.31 -1.11
CA PHE A 111 12.67 2.26 -1.07
C PHE A 111 13.32 1.32 -2.07
N ASP A 112 12.63 0.30 -2.55
CA ASP A 112 13.27 -0.82 -3.24
C ASP A 112 12.83 -1.06 -4.68
N ILE A 113 11.58 -0.78 -5.05
CA ILE A 113 11.11 -1.07 -6.41
C ILE A 113 11.89 -0.29 -7.44
N VAL A 114 12.26 -0.95 -8.51
CA VAL A 114 12.76 -0.32 -9.74
C VAL A 114 12.16 -1.15 -10.86
N PRO A 115 11.61 -0.54 -11.93
CA PRO A 115 11.18 -1.27 -13.11
C PRO A 115 12.32 -2.15 -13.60
N GLY A 116 12.16 -3.46 -13.49
CA GLY A 116 13.16 -4.41 -13.92
C GLY A 116 13.01 -4.72 -15.41
N ARG A 117 13.68 -5.80 -15.84
CA ARG A 117 13.46 -6.41 -17.15
C ARG A 117 12.26 -7.38 -17.15
N GLY A 118 11.60 -7.53 -16.01
CA GLY A 118 10.42 -8.36 -15.89
C GLY A 118 9.28 -7.79 -16.73
N ARG A 119 8.33 -8.67 -17.05
CA ARG A 119 7.16 -8.33 -17.86
C ARG A 119 6.00 -7.75 -17.04
N ILE A 120 6.11 -7.82 -15.72
CA ILE A 120 5.07 -7.41 -14.79
C ILE A 120 5.48 -6.11 -14.12
N LEU A 121 4.69 -5.06 -14.38
CA LEU A 121 4.74 -3.81 -13.62
C LEU A 121 3.69 -3.88 -12.51
N SER A 122 4.06 -3.58 -11.28
CA SER A 122 3.11 -3.52 -10.17
C SER A 122 2.12 -2.37 -10.40
N ARG A 123 0.90 -2.48 -9.83
CA ARG A 123 -0.06 -1.38 -9.91
C ARG A 123 0.48 -0.09 -9.29
N THR A 124 1.36 -0.19 -8.30
CA THR A 124 2.01 0.96 -7.67
C THR A 124 2.96 1.66 -8.62
N SER A 125 3.82 0.91 -9.31
CA SER A 125 4.72 1.46 -10.33
C SER A 125 3.95 2.05 -11.51
N MET A 126 2.90 1.37 -11.97
CA MET A 126 2.03 1.86 -13.04
C MET A 126 1.33 3.17 -12.65
N ALA A 127 0.80 3.24 -11.43
CA ALA A 127 0.19 4.43 -10.88
C ALA A 127 1.19 5.59 -10.77
N ALA A 128 2.42 5.30 -10.29
CA ALA A 128 3.48 6.28 -10.21
C ALA A 128 3.89 6.80 -11.59
N MET A 129 3.93 5.93 -12.60
CA MET A 129 4.22 6.31 -13.98
C MET A 129 3.14 7.24 -14.56
N ILE A 130 1.86 6.95 -14.35
CA ILE A 130 0.76 7.79 -14.82
C ILE A 130 0.79 9.16 -14.09
N CYS A 131 0.92 9.11 -12.77
CA CYS A 131 0.81 10.29 -11.91
C CYS A 131 2.07 11.16 -11.92
N PHE A 132 3.26 10.59 -12.12
CA PHE A 132 4.54 11.31 -11.96
C PHE A 132 5.53 11.11 -13.13
N GLY A 133 5.23 10.22 -14.08
CA GLY A 133 6.07 9.99 -15.26
C GLY A 133 6.06 11.16 -16.25
N VAL A 134 7.01 11.15 -17.17
CA VAL A 134 7.07 12.13 -18.28
C VAL A 134 6.21 11.60 -19.45
N PRO A 135 5.39 12.44 -20.11
CA PRO A 135 4.64 12.03 -21.28
C PRO A 135 5.58 11.45 -22.34
N ILE A 136 5.25 10.28 -22.88
CA ILE A 136 5.95 9.74 -24.03
C ILE A 136 5.44 10.50 -25.25
N PRO A 137 6.31 11.17 -26.04
CA PRO A 137 5.87 11.89 -27.23
C PRO A 137 4.99 11.02 -28.12
N GLU A 138 3.88 11.59 -28.60
CA GLU A 138 2.98 10.95 -29.55
C GLU A 138 3.76 10.43 -30.77
N GLY A 139 3.45 9.20 -31.20
CA GLY A 139 4.17 8.53 -32.28
C GLY A 139 5.37 7.68 -31.86
N LYS A 140 5.77 7.71 -30.58
CA LYS A 140 6.73 6.73 -29.98
C LYS A 140 6.03 5.67 -29.11
N HIS A 141 4.72 5.48 -29.29
CA HIS A 141 3.84 4.64 -28.48
C HIS A 141 4.09 3.11 -28.56
N GLY A 142 5.29 2.68 -28.97
CA GLY A 142 5.65 1.26 -29.11
C GLY A 142 6.68 0.75 -28.11
N SER A 143 7.40 1.61 -27.38
CA SER A 143 8.42 1.12 -26.44
C SER A 143 7.94 1.26 -24.99
N HIS A 144 7.39 0.19 -24.41
CA HIS A 144 7.25 0.03 -22.95
C HIS A 144 8.51 0.50 -22.19
N THR A 145 9.67 0.29 -22.83
CA THR A 145 11.00 0.72 -22.39
C THR A 145 11.12 2.22 -22.09
N ALA A 146 10.45 3.12 -22.82
CA ALA A 146 10.57 4.56 -22.59
C ALA A 146 9.82 5.00 -21.32
N ALA A 147 8.66 4.40 -21.08
CA ALA A 147 7.85 4.63 -19.88
C ALA A 147 8.59 4.12 -18.63
N GLU A 148 9.11 2.90 -18.71
CA GLU A 148 9.92 2.26 -17.68
C GLU A 148 11.18 3.06 -17.38
N LEU A 149 11.87 3.54 -18.42
CA LEU A 149 13.05 4.40 -18.27
C LEU A 149 12.70 5.71 -17.57
N SER A 150 11.57 6.34 -17.91
CA SER A 150 11.11 7.56 -17.24
C SER A 150 10.86 7.32 -15.75
N LEU A 151 10.15 6.23 -15.41
CA LEU A 151 9.90 5.86 -14.02
C LEU A 151 11.21 5.52 -13.29
N MET A 152 12.13 4.80 -13.93
CA MET A 152 13.44 4.49 -13.37
C MET A 152 14.24 5.77 -13.04
N VAL A 153 14.32 6.72 -13.98
CA VAL A 153 15.00 8.00 -13.77
C VAL A 153 14.35 8.78 -12.62
N LEU A 154 13.01 8.80 -12.56
CA LEU A 154 12.27 9.46 -11.49
C LEU A 154 12.56 8.84 -10.12
N LEU A 155 12.49 7.51 -10.00
CA LEU A 155 12.77 6.79 -8.76
C LEU A 155 14.23 6.98 -8.32
N GLN A 156 15.17 6.88 -9.26
CA GLN A 156 16.58 7.12 -8.99
C GLN A 156 16.79 8.55 -8.48
N GLY A 157 16.32 9.57 -9.21
CA GLY A 157 16.45 10.98 -8.81
C GLY A 157 15.86 11.25 -7.42
N THR A 158 14.74 10.63 -7.08
CA THR A 158 14.11 10.73 -5.75
C THR A 158 15.00 10.15 -4.66
N ARG A 159 15.58 8.96 -4.90
CA ARG A 159 16.37 8.23 -3.90
C ARG A 159 17.73 8.85 -3.61
N LEU A 160 18.24 9.68 -4.52
CA LEU A 160 19.49 10.42 -4.31
C LEU A 160 19.32 11.66 -3.43
N ARG A 161 18.09 12.04 -3.09
CA ARG A 161 17.86 13.22 -2.26
C ARG A 161 18.24 12.95 -0.79
N PRO A 162 18.86 13.91 -0.08
CA PRO A 162 19.24 13.74 1.33
C PRO A 162 18.07 13.45 2.28
N ASP A 163 16.90 14.05 2.03
CA ASP A 163 15.68 13.84 2.81
C ASP A 163 15.16 12.40 2.68
N PHE A 164 15.30 11.79 1.50
CA PHE A 164 14.94 10.41 1.27
C PHE A 164 15.86 9.44 2.02
N LEU A 165 17.18 9.69 2.01
CA LEU A 165 18.13 8.93 2.83
C LEU A 165 17.81 9.06 4.33
N LYS A 166 17.49 10.28 4.78
CA LYS A 166 17.07 10.53 6.17
C LYS A 166 15.82 9.72 6.53
N ARG A 167 14.84 9.64 5.62
CA ARG A 167 13.61 8.86 5.81
C ARG A 167 13.90 7.37 5.96
N LYS A 168 14.70 6.77 5.08
CA LYS A 168 15.09 5.35 5.20
C LYS A 168 15.91 5.06 6.46
N THR A 169 16.85 5.94 6.80
CA THR A 169 17.62 5.85 8.05
C THR A 169 16.69 5.91 9.27
N GLY A 170 15.66 6.77 9.22
CA GLY A 170 14.62 6.85 10.24
C GLY A 170 13.90 5.54 10.45
N VAL A 171 13.49 4.86 9.37
CA VAL A 171 12.85 3.53 9.44
C VAL A 171 13.79 2.50 10.08
N TYR A 172 15.07 2.48 9.72
CA TYR A 172 16.05 1.57 10.34
C TYR A 172 16.32 1.85 11.82
N ALA A 173 16.13 3.10 12.28
CA ALA A 173 16.27 3.48 13.68
C ALA A 173 15.01 3.21 14.52
N MET A 174 13.87 2.90 13.90
CA MET A 174 12.64 2.59 14.63
C MET A 174 12.80 1.29 15.42
N PRO A 175 12.27 1.19 16.65
CA PRO A 175 12.18 -0.08 17.37
C PRO A 175 11.47 -1.14 16.52
N TYR A 176 11.94 -2.38 16.63
CA TYR A 176 11.24 -3.51 16.07
C TYR A 176 10.01 -3.81 16.92
N GLU A 177 8.86 -3.37 16.44
CA GLU A 177 7.56 -3.57 17.06
C GLU A 177 6.48 -3.81 16.02
N TYR A 178 5.28 -4.15 16.49
CA TYR A 178 4.14 -4.56 15.65
C TYR A 178 3.00 -3.55 15.66
N GLU A 179 3.07 -2.54 16.53
CA GLU A 179 2.02 -1.53 16.62
C GLU A 179 1.98 -0.69 15.36
N HIS A 180 3.12 -0.11 14.98
CA HIS A 180 3.24 0.57 13.69
C HIS A 180 3.60 -0.41 12.58
N GLY A 181 4.45 -1.41 12.85
CA GLY A 181 4.78 -2.45 11.88
C GLY A 181 5.82 -2.05 10.82
N TYR A 182 6.35 -0.82 10.85
CA TYR A 182 7.32 -0.31 9.88
C TYR A 182 8.57 -1.20 9.75
N LEU A 183 9.43 -1.23 10.77
CA LEU A 183 10.68 -1.99 10.68
C LEU A 183 10.42 -3.50 10.59
N SER A 184 9.51 -4.03 11.39
CA SER A 184 9.21 -5.47 11.42
C SER A 184 8.69 -5.98 10.08
N GLY A 185 7.79 -5.22 9.45
CA GLY A 185 7.31 -5.42 8.10
C GLY A 185 8.39 -5.35 7.04
N TYR A 186 9.15 -4.25 7.04
CA TYR A 186 10.15 -4.01 6.01
C TYR A 186 11.25 -5.06 6.02
N LEU A 187 11.75 -5.46 7.21
CA LEU A 187 12.74 -6.54 7.32
C LEU A 187 12.17 -7.88 6.84
N ALA A 188 10.92 -8.20 7.19
CA ALA A 188 10.26 -9.43 6.74
C ALA A 188 10.12 -9.50 5.22
N VAL A 189 9.65 -8.42 4.57
CA VAL A 189 9.49 -8.36 3.11
C VAL A 189 10.86 -8.43 2.40
N LYS A 190 11.88 -7.75 2.92
CA LYS A 190 13.25 -7.80 2.38
C LYS A 190 13.87 -9.19 2.48
N ALA A 191 13.71 -9.86 3.63
CA ALA A 191 14.22 -11.20 3.84
C ALA A 191 13.52 -12.21 2.92
N LEU A 192 12.20 -12.12 2.77
CA LEU A 192 11.40 -12.90 1.82
C LEU A 192 11.87 -12.68 0.38
N TRP A 193 11.98 -11.43 -0.07
CA TRP A 193 12.48 -11.12 -1.41
C TRP A 193 13.80 -11.81 -1.68
N SER A 194 14.76 -11.70 -0.75
CA SER A 194 16.08 -12.33 -0.90
C SER A 194 16.00 -13.85 -1.03
N VAL A 195 15.17 -14.52 -0.22
CA VAL A 195 15.00 -15.99 -0.29
C VAL A 195 14.35 -16.39 -1.60
N LEU A 196 13.28 -15.70 -2.02
CA LEU A 196 12.51 -16.09 -3.20
C LEU A 196 13.24 -15.73 -4.50
N ALA A 197 13.90 -14.57 -4.58
CA ALA A 197 14.70 -14.17 -5.73
C ALA A 197 15.87 -15.13 -6.01
N ALA A 198 16.44 -15.74 -4.96
CA ALA A 198 17.47 -16.76 -5.11
C ALA A 198 16.94 -18.10 -5.66
N ARG A 199 15.62 -18.35 -5.52
CA ARG A 199 14.97 -19.60 -5.95
C ARG A 199 14.26 -19.47 -7.30
N VAL A 200 13.73 -18.28 -7.61
CA VAL A 200 12.98 -18.00 -8.82
C VAL A 200 13.51 -16.70 -9.43
N ALA A 201 14.20 -16.81 -10.57
CA ALA A 201 14.83 -15.68 -11.24
C ALA A 201 13.83 -14.54 -11.56
N ALA A 202 12.58 -14.88 -11.90
CA ALA A 202 11.52 -13.89 -12.16
C ALA A 202 11.21 -13.01 -10.94
N LEU A 203 11.31 -13.54 -9.71
CA LEU A 203 11.14 -12.77 -8.48
C LEU A 203 12.39 -11.96 -8.08
N GLY A 204 13.46 -12.07 -8.87
CA GLY A 204 14.59 -11.14 -8.80
C GLY A 204 14.20 -9.72 -9.23
N ASP A 205 13.17 -9.59 -10.07
CA ASP A 205 12.50 -8.31 -10.32
C ASP A 205 11.73 -7.89 -9.08
N LYS A 206 12.12 -6.76 -8.50
CA LYS A 206 11.53 -6.25 -7.25
C LYS A 206 10.08 -5.81 -7.44
N ASP A 207 9.74 -5.27 -8.60
CA ASP A 207 8.38 -4.82 -8.88
C ASP A 207 7.46 -6.01 -9.13
N GLY A 208 7.95 -7.01 -9.88
CA GLY A 208 7.30 -8.31 -10.03
C GLY A 208 7.11 -9.04 -8.70
N PHE A 209 8.13 -9.05 -7.83
CA PHE A 209 8.03 -9.61 -6.48
C PHE A 209 7.01 -8.88 -5.61
N LEU A 210 6.98 -7.54 -5.62
CA LEU A 210 6.00 -6.76 -4.87
C LEU A 210 4.59 -7.16 -5.29
N ALA A 211 4.33 -7.23 -6.60
CA ALA A 211 3.04 -7.62 -7.14
C ALA A 211 2.66 -9.05 -6.76
N PHE A 212 3.59 -9.99 -6.90
CA PHE A 212 3.38 -11.38 -6.53
C PHE A 212 3.06 -11.53 -5.05
N LEU A 213 3.86 -10.94 -4.16
CA LEU A 213 3.69 -11.08 -2.71
C LEU A 213 2.39 -10.43 -2.23
N ARG A 214 2.03 -9.26 -2.78
CA ARG A 214 0.72 -8.63 -2.52
C ARG A 214 -0.38 -9.62 -2.89
N SER A 215 -0.40 -10.15 -4.11
CA SER A 215 -1.45 -11.08 -4.52
C SER A 215 -1.47 -12.38 -3.70
N TRP A 216 -0.30 -12.93 -3.36
CA TRP A 216 -0.19 -14.16 -2.58
C TRP A 216 -0.94 -14.11 -1.23
N ILE A 217 -1.01 -12.94 -0.60
CA ILE A 217 -1.66 -12.74 0.71
C ILE A 217 -3.01 -12.03 0.58
N TYR A 218 -3.07 -10.92 -0.14
CA TYR A 218 -4.26 -10.06 -0.17
C TYR A 218 -5.36 -10.56 -1.12
N ASP A 219 -5.02 -11.45 -2.06
CA ASP A 219 -5.97 -12.09 -2.94
C ASP A 219 -6.34 -13.52 -2.47
N ASP A 220 -6.07 -13.87 -1.20
CA ASP A 220 -6.39 -15.19 -0.61
C ASP A 220 -7.86 -15.26 -0.15
N PRO A 221 -8.76 -15.99 -0.87
CA PRO A 221 -10.16 -16.09 -0.50
C PRO A 221 -10.38 -16.86 0.81
N VAL A 222 -9.47 -17.77 1.20
CA VAL A 222 -9.60 -18.52 2.45
C VAL A 222 -9.28 -17.61 3.65
N LEU A 223 -8.33 -16.67 3.49
CA LEU A 223 -8.09 -15.65 4.50
C LEU A 223 -9.29 -14.70 4.61
N ALA A 224 -9.87 -14.27 3.49
CA ALA A 224 -11.10 -13.47 3.50
C ALA A 224 -12.24 -14.20 4.22
N MET A 225 -12.43 -15.50 3.96
CA MET A 225 -13.39 -16.35 4.66
C MET A 225 -13.13 -16.42 6.18
N ALA A 226 -11.87 -16.56 6.59
CA ALA A 226 -11.49 -16.56 8.01
C ALA A 226 -11.84 -15.23 8.71
N ILE A 227 -11.81 -14.11 7.98
CA ILE A 227 -12.14 -12.77 8.48
C ILE A 227 -13.65 -12.57 8.59
N VAL A 228 -14.46 -13.11 7.69
CA VAL A 228 -15.92 -12.92 7.69
C VAL A 228 -16.70 -14.01 8.44
N SER A 229 -16.04 -15.11 8.84
CA SER A 229 -16.69 -16.24 9.51
C SER A 229 -17.30 -15.84 10.88
N GLU A 230 -18.57 -16.17 11.06
CA GLU A 230 -19.35 -15.91 12.28
C GLU A 230 -19.21 -17.03 13.33
N ASP A 231 -18.63 -18.18 12.97
CA ASP A 231 -18.72 -19.46 13.69
C ASP A 231 -17.75 -19.59 14.89
N ALA A 232 -17.56 -18.50 15.63
CA ALA A 232 -16.66 -18.48 16.77
C ALA A 232 -17.42 -18.47 18.09
N ASP A 233 -17.48 -19.65 18.74
CA ASP A 233 -17.97 -19.80 20.12
C ASP A 233 -17.17 -18.96 21.13
N HIS A 234 -15.95 -18.53 20.76
CA HIS A 234 -15.06 -17.77 21.63
C HIS A 234 -14.30 -16.66 20.87
N PRO A 235 -14.21 -15.42 21.41
CA PRO A 235 -13.54 -14.28 20.76
C PRO A 235 -12.07 -14.50 20.38
N SER A 236 -11.35 -15.42 21.03
CA SER A 236 -9.95 -15.72 20.67
C SER A 236 -9.81 -16.62 19.44
N ARG A 237 -10.86 -17.34 19.02
CA ARG A 237 -10.79 -18.28 17.90
C ARG A 237 -10.48 -17.57 16.58
N PRO A 238 -11.15 -16.46 16.19
CA PRO A 238 -10.83 -15.76 14.95
C PRO A 238 -9.40 -15.23 14.92
N ILE A 239 -8.88 -14.73 16.05
CA ILE A 239 -7.50 -14.25 16.18
C ILE A 239 -6.50 -15.34 15.77
N ARG A 240 -6.68 -16.55 16.30
CA ARG A 240 -5.84 -17.71 15.97
C ARG A 240 -6.06 -18.19 14.54
N THR A 241 -7.30 -18.26 14.05
CA THR A 241 -7.60 -18.70 12.68
C THR A 241 -6.96 -17.78 11.64
N ILE A 242 -7.12 -16.46 11.81
CA ILE A 242 -6.53 -15.45 10.92
C ILE A 242 -5.01 -15.49 10.99
N GLY A 243 -4.43 -15.48 12.21
CA GLY A 243 -2.98 -15.56 12.40
C GLY A 243 -2.37 -16.83 11.81
N GLN A 244 -3.00 -17.99 12.04
CA GLN A 244 -2.55 -19.27 11.52
C GLN A 244 -2.60 -19.30 9.99
N ARG A 245 -3.67 -18.80 9.37
CA ARG A 245 -3.75 -18.75 7.90
C ARG A 245 -2.62 -17.93 7.29
N VAL A 246 -2.31 -16.76 7.86
CA VAL A 246 -1.20 -15.92 7.39
C VAL A 246 0.14 -16.64 7.58
N TYR A 247 0.36 -17.26 8.74
CA TYR A 247 1.54 -18.09 8.98
C TYR A 247 1.67 -19.22 7.95
N ASP A 248 0.60 -19.97 7.70
CA ASP A 248 0.58 -21.09 6.75
C ASP A 248 0.86 -20.63 5.32
N ARG A 249 0.37 -19.46 4.90
CA ARG A 249 0.68 -18.89 3.57
C ARG A 249 2.15 -18.56 3.41
N PHE A 250 2.80 -17.99 4.43
CA PHE A 250 4.25 -17.74 4.39
C PHE A 250 5.06 -19.03 4.45
N ALA A 251 4.67 -19.98 5.31
CA ALA A 251 5.33 -21.28 5.42
C ALA A 251 5.22 -22.06 4.09
N CYS A 252 4.05 -22.04 3.46
CA CYS A 252 3.83 -22.61 2.14
C CYS A 252 4.73 -21.93 1.10
N LEU A 253 4.75 -20.60 1.05
CA LEU A 253 5.57 -19.86 0.08
C LEU A 253 7.07 -20.17 0.19
N ILE A 254 7.60 -20.17 1.42
CA ILE A 254 9.01 -20.43 1.70
C ILE A 254 9.39 -21.88 1.37
N ASN A 255 8.50 -22.84 1.58
CA ASN A 255 8.81 -24.26 1.44
C ASN A 255 8.22 -24.92 0.17
N ALA A 256 7.51 -24.17 -0.69
CA ALA A 256 6.85 -24.70 -1.88
C ALA A 256 7.89 -25.29 -2.86
N PRO A 257 7.91 -26.61 -3.12
CA PRO A 257 8.86 -27.23 -4.03
C PRO A 257 8.62 -26.82 -5.49
N ASP A 258 7.38 -26.46 -5.81
CA ASP A 258 6.86 -26.07 -7.13
C ASP A 258 6.76 -24.54 -7.28
N LEU A 259 7.48 -23.76 -6.46
CA LEU A 259 7.41 -22.29 -6.46
C LEU A 259 7.63 -21.68 -7.85
N VAL A 260 8.54 -22.24 -8.66
CA VAL A 260 8.78 -21.77 -10.04
C VAL A 260 7.49 -21.87 -10.88
N ALA A 261 6.81 -23.02 -10.84
CA ALA A 261 5.58 -23.23 -11.60
C ALA A 261 4.43 -22.33 -11.11
N ILE A 262 4.33 -22.11 -9.79
CA ILE A 262 3.36 -21.17 -9.21
C ILE A 262 3.59 -19.76 -9.74
N VAL A 263 4.85 -19.28 -9.74
CA VAL A 263 5.19 -17.94 -10.24
C VAL A 263 4.95 -17.82 -11.74
N ASP A 264 5.31 -18.82 -12.54
CA ASP A 264 5.09 -18.81 -13.99
C ASP A 264 3.60 -18.74 -14.34
N GLN A 265 2.77 -19.53 -13.65
CA GLN A 265 1.31 -19.48 -13.81
C GLN A 265 0.74 -18.13 -13.41
N TRP A 266 1.25 -17.55 -12.32
CA TRP A 266 0.82 -16.22 -11.86
C TRP A 266 1.18 -15.13 -12.87
N MET A 267 2.41 -15.13 -13.39
CA MET A 267 2.83 -14.19 -14.42
C MET A 267 1.97 -14.31 -15.67
N ALA A 268 1.73 -15.54 -16.15
CA ALA A 268 0.86 -15.77 -17.30
C ALA A 268 -0.57 -15.26 -17.08
N ALA A 269 -1.12 -15.43 -15.87
CA ALA A 269 -2.44 -14.91 -15.52
C ALA A 269 -2.45 -13.37 -15.54
N VAL A 270 -1.44 -12.70 -14.97
CA VAL A 270 -1.33 -11.23 -14.98
C VAL A 270 -1.19 -10.70 -16.41
N GLU A 271 -0.32 -11.30 -17.24
CA GLU A 271 -0.12 -10.90 -18.64
C GLU A 271 -1.41 -11.04 -19.47
N ALA A 272 -2.23 -12.05 -19.18
CA ALA A 272 -3.52 -12.27 -19.82
C ALA A 272 -4.65 -11.39 -19.25
N GLY A 273 -4.40 -10.60 -18.21
CA GLY A 273 -5.46 -9.90 -17.47
C GLY A 273 -6.45 -10.83 -16.77
N ALA A 274 -6.06 -12.08 -16.55
CA ALA A 274 -6.90 -13.12 -15.94
C ALA A 274 -6.88 -13.03 -14.39
N PRO A 275 -7.92 -13.55 -13.70
CA PRO A 275 -7.92 -13.64 -12.25
C PRO A 275 -6.73 -14.47 -11.72
N VAL A 276 -5.92 -13.86 -10.85
CA VAL A 276 -4.68 -14.49 -10.35
C VAL A 276 -4.90 -15.56 -9.28
N HIS A 277 -6.06 -15.61 -8.65
CA HIS A 277 -6.35 -16.50 -7.51
C HIS A 277 -6.07 -17.99 -7.82
N ALA A 278 -6.42 -18.44 -9.03
CA ALA A 278 -6.19 -19.82 -9.47
C ALA A 278 -4.71 -20.19 -9.48
N SER A 279 -3.86 -19.30 -10.02
CA SER A 279 -2.41 -19.48 -10.05
C SER A 279 -1.75 -19.48 -8.67
N LEU A 280 -2.44 -18.96 -7.65
CA LEU A 280 -1.95 -18.87 -6.27
C LEU A 280 -2.47 -20.02 -5.38
N GLY A 281 -3.06 -21.03 -6.02
CA GLY A 281 -3.56 -22.26 -5.39
C GLY A 281 -4.99 -22.16 -4.84
N SER A 282 -5.76 -21.13 -5.21
CA SER A 282 -7.16 -20.99 -4.80
C SER A 282 -8.11 -21.46 -5.88
N SER A 283 -9.14 -22.22 -5.50
CA SER A 283 -10.21 -22.64 -6.43
C SER A 283 -11.22 -21.52 -6.68
N GLN A 284 -11.88 -21.54 -7.85
CA GLN A 284 -12.99 -20.61 -8.14
C GLN A 284 -14.10 -20.70 -7.09
N VAL A 285 -14.38 -21.91 -6.61
CA VAL A 285 -15.39 -22.16 -5.54
C VAL A 285 -15.05 -21.41 -4.25
N GLU A 286 -13.77 -21.32 -3.87
CA GLU A 286 -13.36 -20.57 -2.68
C GLU A 286 -13.56 -19.06 -2.87
N ILE A 287 -13.26 -18.53 -4.06
CA ILE A 287 -13.46 -17.12 -4.40
C ILE A 287 -14.94 -16.76 -4.37
N ASP A 288 -15.78 -17.59 -4.98
CA ASP A 288 -17.23 -17.39 -5.02
C ASP A 288 -17.81 -17.43 -3.61
N ARG A 289 -17.37 -18.40 -2.79
CA ARG A 289 -17.77 -18.49 -1.36
C ARG A 289 -17.33 -17.27 -0.55
N ALA A 290 -16.11 -16.80 -0.74
CA ALA A 290 -15.60 -15.61 -0.07
C ALA A 290 -16.38 -14.36 -0.46
N SER A 291 -16.62 -14.17 -1.76
CA SER A 291 -17.38 -13.04 -2.30
C SER A 291 -18.83 -13.04 -1.79
N GLU A 292 -19.48 -14.19 -1.82
CA GLU A 292 -20.83 -14.37 -1.28
C GLU A 292 -20.88 -14.13 0.24
N ALA A 293 -19.89 -14.59 1.00
CA ALA A 293 -19.83 -14.36 2.43
C ALA A 293 -19.64 -12.87 2.77
N ILE A 294 -18.78 -12.16 2.02
CA ILE A 294 -18.63 -10.71 2.13
C ILE A 294 -19.95 -10.00 1.79
N PHE A 295 -20.61 -10.41 0.69
CA PHE A 295 -21.90 -9.85 0.25
C PHE A 295 -23.00 -10.03 1.32
N ARG A 296 -23.04 -11.18 1.98
CA ARG A 296 -23.99 -11.48 3.07
C ARG A 296 -23.87 -10.56 4.29
N LEU A 297 -22.71 -9.95 4.52
CA LEU A 297 -22.54 -8.97 5.61
C LEU A 297 -23.35 -7.68 5.39
N ILE A 298 -23.78 -7.42 4.15
CA ILE A 298 -24.62 -6.26 3.78
C ILE A 298 -26.05 -6.70 3.51
N SER A 299 -26.24 -7.76 2.72
CA SER A 299 -27.55 -8.08 2.15
C SER A 299 -28.61 -8.50 3.17
N ARG A 300 -28.20 -8.93 4.37
CA ARG A 300 -29.11 -9.15 5.51
C ARG A 300 -29.73 -7.83 6.00
N ASP A 301 -28.91 -6.79 6.08
CA ASP A 301 -29.28 -5.48 6.63
C ASP A 301 -30.07 -4.64 5.63
N VAL A 302 -29.77 -4.73 4.33
CA VAL A 302 -30.45 -3.96 3.25
C VAL A 302 -31.96 -4.25 3.15
N ARG A 303 -32.40 -5.41 3.65
CA ARG A 303 -33.84 -5.77 3.66
C ARG A 303 -34.63 -5.06 4.78
N ASP A 304 -33.94 -4.41 5.70
CA ASP A 304 -34.53 -3.59 6.75
C ASP A 304 -34.99 -2.25 6.16
N THR A 305 -36.25 -1.86 6.37
CA THR A 305 -36.79 -0.58 5.85
C THR A 305 -36.46 0.62 6.74
N GLY A 306 -35.79 0.41 7.87
CA GLY A 306 -35.38 1.40 8.83
C GLY A 306 -33.95 1.94 8.63
N PRO A 307 -33.37 2.58 9.65
CA PRO A 307 -32.04 3.20 9.58
C PRO A 307 -30.92 2.22 9.22
N LEU A 308 -31.06 0.95 9.60
CA LEU A 308 -30.04 -0.07 9.33
C LEU A 308 -29.93 -0.36 7.83
N GLY A 309 -31.05 -0.42 7.11
CA GLY A 309 -31.06 -0.61 5.65
C GLY A 309 -30.38 0.54 4.90
N GLN A 310 -30.70 1.78 5.25
CA GLN A 310 -30.07 2.98 4.67
C GLN A 310 -28.56 2.99 4.88
N LEU A 311 -28.10 2.66 6.09
CA LEU A 311 -26.68 2.57 6.38
C LEU A 311 -26.01 1.39 5.65
N ALA A 312 -26.73 0.30 5.40
CA ALA A 312 -26.24 -0.84 4.63
C ALA A 312 -26.09 -0.50 3.14
N GLU A 313 -27.03 0.25 2.57
CA GLU A 313 -26.89 0.84 1.22
C GLU A 313 -25.68 1.77 1.14
N HIS A 314 -25.48 2.64 2.14
CA HIS A 314 -24.29 3.48 2.20
C HIS A 314 -22.98 2.68 2.26
N ALA A 315 -22.95 1.57 3.02
CA ALA A 315 -21.80 0.67 3.06
C ALA A 315 -21.55 -0.02 1.71
N TRP A 316 -22.62 -0.40 1.00
CA TRP A 316 -22.54 -0.93 -0.36
C TRP A 316 -21.91 0.07 -1.33
N THR A 317 -22.38 1.31 -1.29
CA THR A 317 -21.83 2.41 -2.10
C THR A 317 -20.36 2.67 -1.77
N THR A 318 -20.02 2.78 -0.48
CA THR A 318 -18.62 2.94 -0.05
C THR A 318 -17.76 1.80 -0.59
N GLN A 319 -18.25 0.55 -0.53
CA GLN A 319 -17.54 -0.62 -1.01
C GLN A 319 -17.26 -0.57 -2.52
N ALA A 320 -18.21 -0.10 -3.33
CA ALA A 320 -18.02 0.10 -4.77
C ALA A 320 -17.02 1.22 -5.08
N GLU A 321 -16.99 2.26 -4.25
CA GLU A 321 -16.15 3.44 -4.41
C GLU A 321 -14.69 3.25 -3.96
N ARG A 322 -14.39 2.21 -3.16
CA ARG A 322 -13.01 1.87 -2.71
C ARG A 322 -12.01 1.69 -3.84
N LYS A 323 -12.47 1.49 -5.08
CA LYS A 323 -11.63 1.39 -6.28
C LYS A 323 -11.11 2.73 -6.79
N TYR A 324 -11.50 3.87 -6.20
CA TYR A 324 -11.00 5.18 -6.60
C TYR A 324 -10.04 5.72 -5.55
N CYS A 325 -8.86 6.16 -6.00
CA CYS A 325 -7.86 6.83 -5.19
C CYS A 325 -7.90 8.33 -5.52
N VAL A 326 -8.26 9.17 -4.54
CA VAL A 326 -8.20 10.63 -4.72
C VAL A 326 -6.84 11.12 -4.25
N LEU A 327 -6.09 11.72 -5.17
CA LEU A 327 -4.74 12.23 -4.90
C LEU A 327 -4.78 13.57 -4.18
N GLY A 328 -5.69 14.44 -4.61
CA GLY A 328 -5.87 15.75 -4.04
C GLY A 328 -7.21 16.35 -4.46
N SER A 329 -7.64 17.36 -3.71
CA SER A 329 -8.76 18.22 -4.08
C SER A 329 -8.41 19.68 -3.84
N LEU A 330 -9.14 20.58 -4.50
CA LEU A 330 -8.93 22.02 -4.46
C LEU A 330 -10.25 22.76 -4.69
N GLU A 331 -10.69 23.58 -3.72
CA GLU A 331 -11.80 24.52 -3.94
C GLU A 331 -11.39 25.54 -5.01
N SER A 332 -12.22 25.70 -6.03
CA SER A 332 -11.86 26.46 -7.22
C SER A 332 -13.07 26.96 -8.00
N VAL A 333 -12.81 27.91 -8.87
CA VAL A 333 -13.70 28.33 -9.94
C VAL A 333 -13.10 27.92 -11.27
N VAL A 334 -13.85 27.15 -12.05
CA VAL A 334 -13.47 26.77 -13.40
C VAL A 334 -14.22 27.66 -14.38
N ILE A 335 -13.50 28.31 -15.27
CA ILE A 335 -14.10 29.18 -16.27
C ILE A 335 -13.77 28.63 -17.65
N CYS A 336 -14.82 28.42 -18.45
CA CYS A 336 -14.74 27.91 -19.80
C CYS A 336 -15.06 28.99 -20.83
N ARG A 337 -14.19 29.12 -21.83
CA ARG A 337 -14.37 30.02 -22.98
C ARG A 337 -13.73 29.40 -24.21
N GLU A 338 -14.48 29.36 -25.31
CA GLU A 338 -13.98 28.89 -26.61
C GLU A 338 -13.40 27.47 -26.54
N GLY A 339 -14.04 26.60 -25.76
CA GLY A 339 -13.60 25.21 -25.57
C GLY A 339 -12.35 25.06 -24.70
N LYS A 340 -11.81 26.14 -24.13
CA LYS A 340 -10.71 26.10 -23.16
C LYS A 340 -11.21 26.32 -21.74
N PHE A 341 -10.49 25.83 -20.75
CA PHE A 341 -10.80 26.12 -19.35
C PHE A 341 -9.63 26.74 -18.59
N HIS A 342 -9.95 27.45 -17.51
CA HIS A 342 -8.98 27.90 -16.51
C HIS A 342 -9.51 27.61 -15.12
N ILE A 343 -8.61 27.23 -14.23
CA ILE A 343 -8.92 26.95 -12.83
C ILE A 343 -8.37 28.13 -12.01
N GLU A 344 -9.27 28.85 -11.35
CA GLU A 344 -8.96 29.90 -10.38
C GLU A 344 -9.17 29.33 -8.97
N SER A 345 -8.14 29.36 -8.14
CA SER A 345 -8.23 29.08 -6.71
C SER A 345 -7.78 30.32 -5.93
N ALA A 346 -8.07 30.37 -4.62
CA ALA A 346 -7.65 31.49 -3.79
C ALA A 346 -6.13 31.75 -3.84
N ASP A 347 -5.34 30.68 -4.03
CA ASP A 347 -3.89 30.72 -3.94
C ASP A 347 -3.17 30.67 -5.31
N ALA A 348 -3.87 30.34 -6.40
CA ALA A 348 -3.27 30.23 -7.74
C ALA A 348 -4.29 30.21 -8.89
N THR A 349 -3.82 30.62 -10.08
CA THR A 349 -4.55 30.52 -11.36
C THR A 349 -3.79 29.62 -12.32
N PHE A 350 -4.50 28.72 -13.00
CA PHE A 350 -3.94 27.79 -13.98
C PHE A 350 -4.75 27.84 -15.28
N GLU A 351 -4.07 27.95 -16.41
CA GLU A 351 -4.66 27.81 -17.74
C GLU A 351 -4.64 26.32 -18.14
N ARG A 352 -5.73 25.77 -18.70
CA ARG A 352 -5.64 24.41 -19.23
C ARG A 352 -6.68 24.02 -20.29
N GLY A 353 -6.16 23.34 -21.31
CA GLY A 353 -6.84 22.30 -22.07
C GLY A 353 -7.91 22.74 -23.07
N GLU A 354 -8.26 21.81 -23.96
CA GLU A 354 -9.46 21.83 -24.78
C GLU A 354 -10.46 20.83 -24.19
N LEU A 355 -11.74 21.18 -24.09
CA LEU A 355 -12.78 20.34 -23.49
C LEU A 355 -14.16 20.51 -24.09
N PRO A 356 -15.03 19.49 -23.93
CA PRO A 356 -16.47 19.58 -24.16
C PRO A 356 -17.22 20.14 -22.93
N MET A 357 -16.71 21.19 -22.26
CA MET A 357 -17.50 21.91 -21.26
C MET A 357 -18.23 23.09 -21.92
N PRO A 358 -19.47 23.42 -21.51
CA PRO A 358 -20.12 24.64 -21.96
C PRO A 358 -19.36 25.88 -21.47
N ASP A 359 -19.35 26.93 -22.28
CA ASP A 359 -18.80 28.22 -21.87
C ASP A 359 -19.53 28.73 -20.64
N GLY A 360 -18.79 29.20 -19.63
CA GLY A 360 -19.37 29.56 -18.34
C GLY A 360 -18.35 29.73 -17.23
N ARG A 361 -18.86 30.04 -16.03
CA ARG A 361 -18.10 30.12 -14.78
C ARG A 361 -18.76 29.15 -13.79
N PHE A 362 -18.02 28.16 -13.35
CA PHE A 362 -18.50 27.06 -12.51
C PHE A 362 -17.72 27.07 -11.20
N GLU A 363 -18.41 27.28 -10.09
CA GLU A 363 -17.81 27.20 -8.75
C GLU A 363 -17.92 25.77 -8.23
N GLY A 364 -16.89 25.30 -7.52
CA GLY A 364 -16.90 23.92 -7.02
C GLY A 364 -15.57 23.47 -6.44
N GLU A 365 -15.37 22.16 -6.46
CA GLU A 365 -14.13 21.53 -6.00
C GLU A 365 -13.55 20.66 -7.11
N VAL A 366 -12.30 20.92 -7.45
CA VAL A 366 -11.53 20.14 -8.42
C VAL A 366 -10.93 18.94 -7.71
N TYR A 367 -11.18 17.75 -8.23
CA TYR A 367 -10.67 16.47 -7.75
C TYR A 367 -9.66 15.88 -8.73
N ILE A 368 -8.60 15.27 -8.18
CA ILE A 368 -7.65 14.47 -8.93
C ILE A 368 -7.86 13.01 -8.52
N VAL A 369 -8.40 12.20 -9.44
CA VAL A 369 -8.87 10.84 -9.15
C VAL A 369 -8.14 9.84 -10.02
N MET A 370 -7.67 8.76 -9.41
CA MET A 370 -7.08 7.61 -10.09
C MET A 370 -7.91 6.34 -9.79
N PRO A 371 -8.58 5.74 -10.78
CA PRO A 371 -9.21 4.44 -10.59
C PRO A 371 -8.16 3.32 -10.47
N SER A 372 -8.29 2.45 -9.46
CA SER A 372 -7.31 1.42 -9.07
C SER A 372 -7.09 0.33 -10.12
N ARG A 373 -8.03 0.18 -11.06
CA ARG A 373 -8.01 -0.78 -12.17
C ARG A 373 -7.66 -0.16 -13.51
N LEU A 374 -7.76 1.16 -13.63
CA LEU A 374 -7.59 1.84 -14.90
C LEU A 374 -6.22 2.49 -14.96
N ASN A 375 -5.67 2.52 -16.16
CA ASN A 375 -4.39 3.17 -16.44
C ASN A 375 -4.62 4.64 -16.77
N CYS A 376 -5.39 5.34 -15.93
CA CYS A 376 -5.70 6.73 -16.13
C CYS A 376 -5.72 7.58 -14.86
N LEU A 377 -5.49 8.87 -15.04
CA LEU A 377 -5.64 9.93 -14.05
C LEU A 377 -6.69 10.91 -14.56
N LEU A 378 -7.67 11.22 -13.72
CA LEU A 378 -8.81 12.05 -14.06
C LEU A 378 -8.74 13.33 -13.25
N ILE A 379 -9.02 14.46 -13.89
CA ILE A 379 -9.25 15.73 -13.21
C ILE A 379 -10.72 16.06 -13.42
N CYS A 380 -11.47 16.20 -12.33
CA CYS A 380 -12.90 16.42 -12.37
C CYS A 380 -13.27 17.66 -11.56
N LEU A 381 -14.32 18.38 -11.97
CA LEU A 381 -14.95 19.42 -11.18
C LEU A 381 -16.26 18.88 -10.61
N ALA A 382 -16.41 18.90 -9.28
CA ALA A 382 -17.70 18.80 -8.63
C ALA A 382 -18.27 20.22 -8.46
N ALA A 383 -19.17 20.62 -9.34
CA ALA A 383 -19.75 21.95 -9.33
C ALA A 383 -20.79 22.09 -8.21
N THR A 384 -21.01 23.32 -7.74
CA THR A 384 -21.96 23.62 -6.65
C THR A 384 -23.42 23.34 -7.01
N ASP A 385 -23.73 23.23 -8.30
CA ASP A 385 -25.06 22.84 -8.81
C ASP A 385 -25.32 21.32 -8.73
N GLY A 386 -24.31 20.54 -8.32
CA GLY A 386 -24.40 19.08 -8.18
C GLY A 386 -23.94 18.31 -9.42
N GLU A 387 -23.50 18.99 -10.48
CA GLU A 387 -22.95 18.35 -11.67
C GLU A 387 -21.47 18.00 -11.49
N VAL A 388 -21.03 16.93 -12.16
CA VAL A 388 -19.62 16.54 -12.22
C VAL A 388 -19.12 16.60 -13.64
N TYR A 389 -18.09 17.42 -13.86
CA TYR A 389 -17.48 17.58 -15.17
C TYR A 389 -16.08 16.96 -15.22
N LEU A 390 -15.79 16.17 -16.25
CA LEU A 390 -14.43 15.71 -16.52
C LEU A 390 -13.63 16.84 -17.19
N LEU A 391 -12.67 17.41 -16.47
CA LEU A 391 -11.83 18.52 -16.93
C LEU A 391 -10.65 18.05 -17.79
N THR A 392 -10.08 16.88 -17.53
CA THR A 392 -9.09 16.26 -18.41
C THR A 392 -8.80 14.85 -17.92
N SER A 393 -8.19 14.05 -18.78
CA SER A 393 -7.74 12.70 -18.43
C SER A 393 -6.37 12.44 -19.02
N TYR A 394 -5.52 11.75 -18.26
CA TYR A 394 -4.24 11.22 -18.72
C TYR A 394 -4.33 9.70 -18.75
N GLY A 395 -4.08 9.07 -19.90
CA GLY A 395 -4.19 7.61 -20.06
C GLY A 395 -5.51 7.16 -20.68
N ASN A 396 -5.79 5.85 -20.66
CA ASN A 396 -6.97 5.29 -21.31
C ASN A 396 -8.19 5.33 -20.39
N THR A 397 -9.27 5.97 -20.85
CA THR A 397 -10.55 6.08 -20.14
C THR A 397 -11.67 5.24 -20.77
N SER A 398 -11.39 4.35 -21.73
CA SER A 398 -12.41 3.56 -22.43
C SER A 398 -13.29 2.73 -21.51
N ASP A 399 -12.73 2.26 -20.40
CA ASP A 399 -13.37 1.35 -19.46
C ASP A 399 -13.90 2.08 -18.22
N LEU A 400 -13.93 3.43 -18.26
CA LEU A 400 -14.47 4.25 -17.20
C LEU A 400 -15.99 4.37 -17.35
N GLU A 401 -16.73 3.95 -16.34
CA GLU A 401 -18.16 4.23 -16.22
C GLU A 401 -18.37 5.63 -15.62
N PRO A 402 -18.84 6.64 -16.40
CA PRO A 402 -18.92 8.02 -15.91
C PRO A 402 -19.87 8.17 -14.71
N SER A 403 -20.96 7.40 -14.68
CA SER A 403 -21.94 7.41 -13.59
C SER A 403 -21.35 6.98 -12.25
N GLU A 404 -20.45 5.99 -12.25
CA GLU A 404 -19.77 5.53 -11.04
C GLU A 404 -18.78 6.57 -10.51
N LEU A 405 -18.05 7.24 -11.41
CA LEU A 405 -17.15 8.32 -11.05
C LEU A 405 -17.89 9.53 -10.47
N THR A 406 -18.98 9.94 -11.12
CA THR A 406 -19.85 11.02 -10.65
C THR A 406 -20.41 10.68 -9.26
N GLY A 407 -20.91 9.46 -9.08
CA GLY A 407 -21.37 8.97 -7.77
C GLY A 407 -20.27 9.08 -6.71
N HIS A 408 -19.07 8.58 -7.01
CA HIS A 408 -17.92 8.66 -6.09
C HIS A 408 -17.60 10.09 -5.66
N ILE A 409 -17.52 11.02 -6.61
CA ILE A 409 -17.17 12.42 -6.35
C ILE A 409 -18.25 13.10 -5.51
N LEU A 410 -19.53 12.95 -5.87
CA LEU A 410 -20.64 13.58 -5.16
C LEU A 410 -20.84 13.00 -3.76
N ASN A 411 -20.61 11.70 -3.58
CA ASN A 411 -20.81 11.04 -2.28
C ASN A 411 -19.67 11.31 -1.29
N ARG A 412 -18.51 11.81 -1.73
CA ARG A 412 -17.31 11.89 -0.89
C ARG A 412 -17.53 12.64 0.43
N LYS A 413 -18.02 13.88 0.39
CA LYS A 413 -18.26 14.70 1.60
C LYS A 413 -19.29 14.05 2.52
N ASN A 414 -20.34 13.48 1.94
CA ASN A 414 -21.37 12.75 2.68
C ASN A 414 -20.77 11.51 3.37
N ASN A 415 -19.93 10.77 2.65
CA ASN A 415 -19.27 9.58 3.17
C ASN A 415 -18.34 9.92 4.33
N GLU A 416 -17.52 10.96 4.21
CA GLU A 416 -16.61 11.39 5.29
C GLU A 416 -17.40 11.73 6.57
N ALA A 417 -18.52 12.45 6.45
CA ALA A 417 -19.38 12.78 7.59
C ALA A 417 -20.05 11.54 8.20
N ILE A 418 -20.59 10.64 7.38
CA ILE A 418 -21.24 9.41 7.83
C ILE A 418 -20.23 8.49 8.51
N HIS A 419 -19.05 8.28 7.91
CA HIS A 419 -17.98 7.46 8.50
C HIS A 419 -17.46 8.03 9.82
N ALA A 420 -17.37 9.35 9.95
CA ALA A 420 -17.01 9.99 11.22
C ALA A 420 -18.05 9.72 12.32
N LEU A 421 -19.35 9.83 11.98
CA LEU A 421 -20.45 9.51 12.90
C LEU A 421 -20.44 8.03 13.31
N LEU A 422 -20.33 7.14 12.34
CA LEU A 422 -20.25 5.69 12.51
C LEU A 422 -19.05 5.27 13.38
N ALA A 423 -17.87 5.83 13.12
CA ALA A 423 -16.68 5.59 13.93
C ALA A 423 -16.83 6.09 15.37
N LYS A 424 -17.47 7.26 15.56
CA LYS A 424 -17.75 7.81 16.89
C LYS A 424 -18.69 6.91 17.68
N ALA A 425 -19.78 6.43 17.07
CA ALA A 425 -20.72 5.50 17.69
C ALA A 425 -20.01 4.21 18.13
N LEU A 426 -19.23 3.60 17.24
CA LEU A 426 -18.47 2.40 17.57
C LEU A 426 -17.49 2.64 18.72
N LYS A 427 -16.75 3.76 18.73
CA LYS A 427 -15.77 4.08 19.79
C LYS A 427 -16.40 4.19 21.19
N GLN A 428 -17.68 4.54 21.28
CA GLN A 428 -18.40 4.66 22.55
C GLN A 428 -18.84 3.29 23.11
N MET A 429 -18.72 2.21 22.33
CA MET A 429 -19.13 0.88 22.73
C MET A 429 -18.14 0.24 23.70
N ARG A 430 -18.65 -0.30 24.82
CA ARG A 430 -17.85 -1.10 25.77
C ARG A 430 -17.18 -2.31 25.09
N SER A 431 -17.88 -2.95 24.15
CA SER A 431 -17.38 -4.11 23.40
C SER A 431 -16.11 -3.80 22.60
N VAL A 432 -15.88 -2.56 22.18
CA VAL A 432 -14.64 -2.16 21.50
C VAL A 432 -13.44 -2.16 22.44
N GLY A 433 -13.62 -1.71 23.69
CA GLY A 433 -12.58 -1.77 24.71
C GLY A 433 -12.19 -3.23 25.02
N GLU A 434 -13.19 -4.09 25.17
CA GLU A 434 -13.00 -5.54 25.39
C GLU A 434 -12.28 -6.19 24.19
N ALA A 435 -12.77 -5.98 22.97
CA ALA A 435 -12.13 -6.48 21.76
C ALA A 435 -10.67 -6.04 21.68
N THR A 436 -10.39 -4.76 21.93
CA THR A 436 -9.04 -4.20 21.89
C THR A 436 -8.13 -4.87 22.90
N ALA A 437 -8.60 -5.13 24.12
CA ALA A 437 -7.85 -5.84 25.14
C ALA A 437 -7.55 -7.29 24.72
N ILE A 438 -8.55 -8.00 24.19
CA ILE A 438 -8.40 -9.39 23.73
C ILE A 438 -7.35 -9.47 22.61
N VAL A 439 -7.46 -8.62 21.59
CA VAL A 439 -6.53 -8.68 20.45
C VAL A 439 -5.13 -8.19 20.84
N THR A 440 -5.02 -7.14 21.66
CA THR A 440 -3.72 -6.63 22.12
C THR A 440 -2.96 -7.67 22.95
N LYS A 441 -3.66 -8.43 23.81
CA LYS A 441 -3.05 -9.54 24.58
C LYS A 441 -2.42 -10.62 23.68
N ASN A 442 -2.96 -10.82 22.47
CA ASN A 442 -2.49 -11.86 21.55
C ASN A 442 -1.54 -11.32 20.46
N ARG A 443 -1.39 -10.00 20.33
CA ARG A 443 -0.61 -9.33 19.28
C ARG A 443 0.82 -9.85 19.21
N THR A 444 1.58 -9.68 20.30
CA THR A 444 3.01 -10.02 20.33
C THR A 444 3.26 -11.47 19.96
N MET A 445 2.49 -12.40 20.53
CA MET A 445 2.62 -13.83 20.25
C MET A 445 2.43 -14.15 18.76
N LEU A 446 1.36 -13.64 18.14
CA LEU A 446 1.08 -13.92 16.73
C LEU A 446 2.09 -13.27 15.79
N CYS A 447 2.39 -12.00 16.04
CA CYS A 447 3.33 -11.26 15.20
C CYS A 447 4.76 -11.77 15.38
N ASP A 448 5.18 -12.21 16.57
CA ASP A 448 6.46 -12.90 16.78
C ASP A 448 6.53 -14.20 15.97
N GLN A 449 5.48 -15.02 16.00
CA GLN A 449 5.43 -16.28 15.25
C GLN A 449 5.60 -16.10 13.74
N ILE A 450 5.13 -14.97 13.20
CA ILE A 450 5.19 -14.67 11.76
C ILE A 450 6.42 -13.81 11.46
N TYR A 451 6.41 -12.56 11.89
CA TYR A 451 7.35 -11.54 11.44
C TYR A 451 8.72 -11.64 12.06
N ALA A 452 8.85 -12.12 13.30
CA ALA A 452 10.19 -12.32 13.87
C ALA A 452 10.93 -13.40 13.08
N ARG A 453 10.26 -14.52 12.77
CA ARG A 453 10.81 -15.58 11.93
C ARG A 453 11.17 -15.10 10.53
N LEU A 454 10.27 -14.35 9.89
CA LEU A 454 10.51 -13.80 8.55
C LEU A 454 11.69 -12.82 8.52
N ALA A 455 11.74 -11.88 9.47
CA ALA A 455 12.83 -10.90 9.55
C ALA A 455 14.19 -11.54 9.83
N THR A 456 14.22 -12.73 10.43
CA THR A 456 15.45 -13.46 10.76
C THR A 456 15.73 -14.67 9.86
N LEU A 457 15.12 -14.77 8.67
CA LEU A 457 15.33 -15.93 7.76
C LEU A 457 16.80 -16.18 7.40
N HIS A 458 17.64 -15.13 7.41
CA HIS A 458 19.08 -15.20 7.11
C HIS A 458 19.96 -15.26 8.35
N THR A 459 19.37 -15.27 9.55
CA THR A 459 20.09 -15.31 10.82
C THR A 459 20.25 -16.76 11.28
N LYS A 460 21.43 -17.13 11.77
CA LYS A 460 21.63 -18.47 12.35
C LYS A 460 20.75 -18.63 13.60
N GLU A 461 20.18 -19.80 13.81
CA GLU A 461 19.24 -20.08 14.91
C GLU A 461 19.77 -19.64 16.29
N ALA A 462 21.05 -19.89 16.57
CA ALA A 462 21.72 -19.51 17.81
C ALA A 462 21.78 -17.98 18.08
N HIS A 463 21.59 -17.14 17.06
CA HIS A 463 21.66 -15.68 17.17
C HIS A 463 20.30 -14.97 17.08
N ILE A 464 19.21 -15.70 16.74
CA ILE A 464 17.88 -15.10 16.52
C ILE A 464 17.40 -14.32 17.74
N ALA A 465 17.46 -14.91 18.94
CA ALA A 465 16.99 -14.27 20.17
C ALA A 465 17.77 -12.98 20.48
N GLY A 466 19.10 -13.00 20.31
CA GLY A 466 19.95 -11.83 20.53
C GLY A 466 19.71 -10.73 19.50
N ALA A 467 19.55 -11.08 18.22
CA ALA A 467 19.24 -10.12 17.16
C ALA A 467 17.89 -9.43 17.40
N LEU A 468 16.85 -10.19 17.78
CA LEU A 468 15.52 -9.64 18.07
C LEU A 468 15.54 -8.72 19.30
N ASP A 469 16.30 -9.06 20.35
CA ASP A 469 16.45 -8.18 21.53
C ASP A 469 17.08 -6.83 21.15
N LEU A 470 18.13 -6.83 20.31
CA LEU A 470 18.76 -5.61 19.81
C LEU A 470 17.78 -4.78 18.97
N LEU A 471 17.11 -5.43 18.02
CA LEU A 471 16.13 -4.81 17.13
C LEU A 471 14.97 -4.17 17.92
N ARG A 472 14.46 -4.82 18.96
CA ARG A 472 13.37 -4.29 19.80
C ARG A 472 13.76 -3.04 20.59
N LYS A 473 15.05 -2.84 20.89
CA LYS A 473 15.53 -1.67 21.65
C LYS A 473 15.55 -0.40 20.81
N LYS A 474 16.26 -0.41 19.67
CA LYS A 474 16.47 0.78 18.80
C LYS A 474 16.58 0.40 17.31
N GLY A 475 15.91 -0.67 16.89
CA GLY A 475 16.01 -1.15 15.52
C GLY A 475 17.42 -1.59 15.16
N LEU A 476 17.82 -1.30 13.92
CA LEU A 476 19.17 -1.59 13.44
C LEU A 476 20.24 -0.70 14.09
N LEU A 477 19.87 0.42 14.73
CA LEU A 477 20.82 1.27 15.45
C LEU A 477 21.52 0.50 16.58
N SER A 478 20.81 -0.41 17.27
CA SER A 478 21.42 -1.28 18.29
C SER A 478 22.39 -2.31 17.70
N VAL A 479 22.15 -2.75 16.45
CA VAL A 479 22.98 -3.75 15.75
C VAL A 479 24.31 -3.13 15.30
N VAL A 480 24.33 -1.81 15.10
CA VAL A 480 25.53 -1.05 14.75
C VAL A 480 26.09 -0.26 15.93
N ASP A 481 25.93 -0.77 17.16
CA ASP A 481 26.49 -0.19 18.39
C ASP A 481 26.11 1.29 18.62
N SER A 482 24.92 1.69 18.20
CA SER A 482 24.44 3.09 18.22
C SER A 482 25.24 4.07 17.35
N ASP A 483 25.97 3.58 16.36
CA ASP A 483 26.65 4.41 15.37
C ASP A 483 25.66 4.89 14.28
N HIS A 484 25.26 6.16 14.37
CA HIS A 484 24.37 6.80 13.40
C HIS A 484 24.99 6.95 12.01
N ALA A 485 26.32 7.12 11.90
CA ALA A 485 27.00 7.21 10.61
C ALA A 485 26.96 5.86 9.91
N LEU A 486 27.18 4.77 10.67
CA LEU A 486 27.09 3.41 10.17
C LEU A 486 25.67 3.05 9.73
N LEU A 487 24.66 3.41 10.52
CA LEU A 487 23.26 3.20 10.16
C LEU A 487 22.88 3.94 8.86
N ARG A 488 23.34 5.19 8.73
CA ARG A 488 23.14 5.99 7.52
C ARG A 488 23.86 5.37 6.32
N ALA A 489 25.05 4.80 6.51
CA ALA A 489 25.77 4.07 5.48
C ALA A 489 24.98 2.83 5.01
N VAL A 490 24.46 2.03 5.93
CA VAL A 490 23.60 0.87 5.64
C VAL A 490 22.38 1.29 4.80
N ALA A 491 21.71 2.39 5.17
CA ALA A 491 20.59 2.96 4.40
C ALA A 491 21.01 3.40 2.99
N ALA A 492 22.13 4.11 2.87
CA ALA A 492 22.68 4.60 1.61
C ALA A 492 22.98 3.45 0.63
N VAL A 493 23.68 2.41 1.10
CA VAL A 493 24.00 1.23 0.29
C VAL A 493 22.73 0.51 -0.11
N GLY A 494 21.76 0.39 0.79
CA GLY A 494 20.46 -0.16 0.49
C GLY A 494 19.73 0.60 -0.63
N LEU A 495 19.83 1.92 -0.68
CA LEU A 495 19.26 2.73 -1.78
C LEU A 495 20.04 2.55 -3.07
N ALA A 496 21.37 2.63 -3.02
CA ALA A 496 22.22 2.49 -4.19
C ALA A 496 22.11 1.10 -4.85
N ASN A 497 21.95 0.03 -4.06
CA ASN A 497 21.67 -1.32 -4.55
C ASN A 497 20.36 -1.43 -5.34
N THR A 498 19.40 -0.55 -5.10
CA THR A 498 18.13 -0.56 -5.84
C THR A 498 18.31 0.05 -7.22
N SER A 499 19.22 1.01 -7.36
CA SER A 499 19.48 1.74 -8.61
C SER A 499 20.36 0.99 -9.61
N GLY A 500 20.76 -0.27 -9.36
CA GLY A 500 21.54 -1.09 -10.30
C GLY A 500 23.06 -0.94 -10.19
N SER A 501 23.55 -0.57 -9.01
CA SER A 501 24.94 -0.17 -8.79
C SER A 501 25.88 -1.37 -8.69
N ASP A 502 26.82 -1.47 -9.64
CA ASP A 502 28.09 -2.17 -9.42
C ASP A 502 28.86 -1.57 -8.23
N SER A 503 29.95 -2.23 -7.81
CA SER A 503 30.76 -1.77 -6.68
C SER A 503 31.28 -0.34 -6.86
N VAL A 504 31.53 0.10 -8.10
CA VAL A 504 31.98 1.47 -8.42
C VAL A 504 30.88 2.48 -8.12
N SER A 505 29.65 2.19 -8.55
CA SER A 505 28.49 3.02 -8.29
C SER A 505 28.18 3.11 -6.80
N LEU A 506 28.34 2.01 -6.04
CA LEU A 506 28.24 2.04 -4.58
C LEU A 506 29.25 2.97 -3.91
N MET A 507 30.52 2.91 -4.34
CA MET A 507 31.56 3.81 -3.82
C MET A 507 31.25 5.27 -4.17
N PHE A 508 30.80 5.53 -5.41
CA PHE A 508 30.38 6.87 -5.84
C PHE A 508 29.21 7.39 -5.00
N PHE A 509 28.18 6.57 -4.76
CA PHE A 509 27.04 6.94 -3.92
C PHE A 509 27.43 7.17 -2.47
N SER A 510 28.31 6.33 -1.93
CA SER A 510 28.80 6.51 -0.56
C SER A 510 29.49 7.86 -0.42
N LYS A 511 30.35 8.21 -1.39
CA LYS A 511 31.05 9.48 -1.41
C LYS A 511 30.10 10.68 -1.62
N SER A 512 29.12 10.58 -2.52
CA SER A 512 28.15 11.67 -2.75
C SER A 512 27.23 11.93 -1.56
N LEU A 513 27.05 10.91 -0.71
CA LEU A 513 26.30 11.01 0.55
C LEU A 513 27.17 11.40 1.75
N GLY A 514 28.48 11.64 1.53
CA GLY A 514 29.44 12.10 2.53
C GLY A 514 29.90 11.01 3.50
N LEU A 515 29.90 9.73 3.07
CA LEU A 515 30.42 8.62 3.87
C LEU A 515 31.94 8.49 3.67
N GLU A 516 32.66 8.18 4.75
CA GLU A 516 34.10 7.90 4.71
C GLU A 516 34.40 6.55 4.03
N ASP A 517 35.54 6.47 3.34
CA ASP A 517 36.01 5.24 2.72
C ASP A 517 36.21 4.14 3.78
N GLY A 518 35.74 2.92 3.49
CA GLY A 518 35.86 1.78 4.41
C GLY A 518 34.80 1.68 5.51
N LEU A 519 33.99 2.74 5.75
CA LEU A 519 32.91 2.71 6.74
C LEU A 519 31.87 1.61 6.43
N MET A 520 31.57 1.40 5.14
CA MET A 520 30.66 0.34 4.69
C MET A 520 31.19 -1.06 5.00
N GLU A 521 32.47 -1.33 4.75
CA GLU A 521 33.09 -2.63 5.05
C GLU A 521 33.13 -2.88 6.56
N ALA A 522 33.40 -1.83 7.35
CA ALA A 522 33.35 -1.90 8.80
C ALA A 522 31.93 -2.21 9.30
N ALA A 523 30.88 -1.62 8.71
CA ALA A 523 29.48 -1.90 9.05
C ALA A 523 29.16 -3.38 8.91
N ILE A 524 29.51 -3.92 7.74
CA ILE A 524 29.18 -5.28 7.34
C ILE A 524 29.94 -6.29 8.18
N ARG A 525 31.24 -6.06 8.39
CA ARG A 525 32.06 -6.90 9.25
C ARG A 525 31.53 -6.92 10.68
N THR A 526 31.22 -5.75 11.25
CA THR A 526 30.72 -5.63 12.62
C THR A 526 29.40 -6.37 12.82
N ALA A 527 28.42 -6.18 11.93
CA ALA A 527 27.12 -6.85 12.03
C ALA A 527 27.23 -8.38 11.87
N SER A 528 28.08 -8.84 10.94
CA SER A 528 28.28 -10.26 10.65
C SER A 528 29.01 -10.98 11.79
N GLU A 529 30.14 -10.42 12.25
CA GLU A 529 30.97 -11.05 13.27
C GLU A 529 30.32 -11.03 14.66
N ARG A 530 29.69 -9.92 15.06
CA ARG A 530 29.15 -9.76 16.42
C ARG A 530 27.75 -10.33 16.59
N HIS A 531 26.92 -10.23 15.56
CA HIS A 531 25.49 -10.52 15.67
C HIS A 531 25.03 -11.64 14.74
N GLY A 532 25.92 -12.17 13.90
CA GLY A 532 25.58 -13.20 12.92
C GLY A 532 24.64 -12.70 11.82
N MET A 533 24.48 -11.38 11.67
CA MET A 533 23.63 -10.75 10.67
C MET A 533 24.43 -10.58 9.38
N ARG A 534 24.00 -11.27 8.31
CA ARG A 534 24.68 -11.21 7.01
C ARG A 534 24.25 -9.97 6.24
N LEU A 535 24.97 -8.88 6.41
CA LEU A 535 24.88 -7.75 5.48
C LEU A 535 25.69 -8.11 4.22
N LEU A 536 25.03 -8.28 3.08
CA LEU A 536 25.73 -8.70 1.85
C LEU A 536 26.19 -7.49 1.02
N LEU A 537 27.44 -7.51 0.55
CA LEU A 537 27.95 -6.59 -0.47
C LEU A 537 27.62 -7.12 -1.88
N PRO A 538 27.25 -6.25 -2.84
CA PRO A 538 27.18 -6.64 -4.23
C PRO A 538 28.57 -6.99 -4.75
N GLY A 539 28.74 -8.19 -5.32
CA GLY A 539 29.95 -8.55 -6.06
C GLY A 539 30.57 -9.91 -5.75
N THR A 540 30.07 -10.69 -4.80
CA THR A 540 30.61 -12.03 -4.54
C THR A 540 30.08 -13.08 -5.52
N ARG A 541 30.65 -13.18 -6.74
CA ARG A 541 30.61 -14.27 -7.77
C ARG A 541 29.30 -15.03 -8.10
N TYR A 542 28.22 -14.84 -7.37
CA TYR A 542 26.90 -15.39 -7.61
C TYR A 542 26.06 -14.22 -8.14
N GLY A 543 25.89 -14.17 -9.46
CA GLY A 543 24.95 -13.24 -10.09
C GLY A 543 23.54 -13.60 -9.64
N GLY A 544 23.04 -12.93 -8.61
CA GLY A 544 21.69 -13.14 -8.09
C GLY A 544 21.53 -12.65 -6.66
N ALA A 545 20.77 -11.56 -6.51
CA ALA A 545 20.20 -11.00 -5.27
C ALA A 545 21.16 -10.70 -4.10
N THR A 546 21.42 -9.41 -3.85
CA THR A 546 22.12 -8.95 -2.65
C THR A 546 21.15 -8.23 -1.71
N ALA A 547 20.97 -8.77 -0.51
CA ALA A 547 20.11 -8.20 0.53
C ALA A 547 20.91 -7.39 1.56
N LEU A 548 20.35 -6.24 1.93
CA LEU A 548 20.71 -5.49 3.13
C LEU A 548 19.54 -5.60 4.12
N VAL A 549 19.32 -6.85 4.56
CA VAL A 549 18.75 -7.28 5.85
C VAL A 549 19.37 -8.62 6.20
#